data_AF-A0A434WN51-F1
#
_entry.id   AF-A0A434WN51-F1
#
_cell.length_a   1.000
_cell.length_b   1.000
_cell.length_c   1.000
_cell.angle_alpha   90.00
_cell.angle_beta   90.00
_cell.angle_gamma   90.00
#
_symmetry.space_group_name_H-M   'P 1'
#
loop_
_entity.id
_entity.type
_entity.pdbx_description
1 polymer ?
#
loop_
_entity_poly.entity_id
_entity_poly.type
_entity_poly.pdbx_seq_one_letter_code
_entity_poly.pdbx_strand_id
1 'polypeptide(L)' 'NVCPHRGAPLCEGPQCGTTAPVEQAQFIYHRENEIVRCAWHGWEFDIKSGAALVDPSVRARTFPVTVEAGGIYVTA' A
#
# COMPACT_ATOMS: atom_id res chain seq x y z
N ASN A 1 10.53 -3.20 -1.75
CA ASN A 1 10.55 -2.90 -0.30
C ASN A 1 11.28 -1.58 -0.01
N VAL A 2 10.96 -0.49 -0.71
CA VAL A 2 11.55 0.84 -0.47
C VAL A 2 10.46 1.86 -0.70
N CYS A 3 10.24 2.74 0.26
CA CYS A 3 9.28 3.83 0.19
C CYS A 3 9.80 4.89 -0.79
N PRO A 4 9.09 5.19 -1.89
CA PRO A 4 9.55 6.16 -2.89
C PRO A 4 9.58 7.61 -2.36
N HIS A 5 8.97 7.87 -1.20
CA HIS A 5 9.02 9.19 -0.56
C HIS A 5 10.41 9.49 0.04
N ARG A 6 10.90 8.64 0.97
CA ARG A 6 12.16 8.88 1.71
C ARG A 6 12.95 7.60 2.07
N GLY A 7 12.77 6.52 1.31
CA GLY A 7 13.64 5.33 1.38
C GLY A 7 13.35 4.31 2.48
N ALA A 8 12.36 4.53 3.34
CA ALA A 8 12.01 3.61 4.42
C ALA A 8 11.63 2.20 3.90
N PRO A 9 11.94 1.11 4.62
CA PRO A 9 11.42 -0.22 4.32
C PRO A 9 9.89 -0.26 4.51
N LEU A 10 9.15 -0.57 3.45
CA LEU A 10 7.68 -0.58 3.49
C LEU A 10 7.14 -1.75 4.32
N CYS A 11 7.86 -2.86 4.40
CA CYS A 11 7.45 -4.05 5.15
C CYS A 11 7.46 -3.87 6.68
N GLU A 12 8.09 -2.82 7.20
CA GLU A 12 8.02 -2.48 8.63
C GLU A 12 6.70 -1.79 9.00
N GLY A 13 5.93 -1.36 8.00
CA GLY A 13 4.62 -0.76 8.15
C GLY A 13 3.49 -1.79 8.21
N PRO A 14 2.32 -1.41 8.76
CA PRO A 14 1.17 -2.30 8.78
C PRO A 14 0.58 -2.49 7.38
N GLN A 15 0.10 -3.70 7.13
CA GLN A 15 -1.00 -3.92 6.19
C GLN A 15 -2.30 -3.49 6.88
N CYS A 16 -3.02 -2.54 6.28
CA CYS A 16 -4.22 -1.93 6.86
C CYS A 16 -5.20 -1.49 5.76
N GLY A 17 -6.24 -0.76 6.16
CA GLY A 17 -7.09 0.04 5.28
C GLY A 17 -6.85 1.55 5.47
N THR A 18 -7.80 2.35 5.01
CA THR A 18 -7.75 3.83 5.06
C THR A 18 -9.15 4.40 5.27
N THR A 19 -9.31 5.72 5.25
CA THR A 19 -10.61 6.40 5.46
C THR A 19 -11.30 6.72 4.15
N ALA A 20 -12.60 6.40 4.05
CA ALA A 20 -13.37 6.71 2.85
C ALA A 20 -13.54 8.22 2.69
N PRO A 21 -13.58 8.74 1.45
CA PRO A 21 -14.03 10.10 1.21
C PRO A 21 -15.50 10.22 1.64
N VAL A 22 -15.80 11.25 2.42
CA VAL A 22 -17.14 11.54 2.93
C VAL A 22 -17.44 13.03 2.77
N GLU A 23 -18.70 13.36 2.51
CA GLU A 23 -19.15 14.76 2.39
C GLU A 23 -19.47 15.40 3.75
N GLN A 24 -19.67 14.58 4.77
CA GLN A 24 -20.03 15.00 6.13
C GLN A 24 -18.92 14.62 7.11
N ALA A 25 -18.94 15.19 8.31
CA ALA A 25 -17.97 14.89 9.37
C ALA A 25 -18.18 13.48 9.96
N GLN A 26 -17.85 12.46 9.17
CA GLN A 26 -17.91 11.05 9.51
C GLN A 26 -16.52 10.43 9.37
N PHE A 27 -16.27 9.40 10.17
CA PHE A 27 -15.07 8.58 10.02
C PHE A 27 -15.51 7.19 9.57
N ILE A 28 -15.32 6.89 8.29
CA ILE A 28 -15.64 5.58 7.72
C ILE A 28 -14.33 4.90 7.36
N TYR A 29 -14.00 3.82 8.06
CA TYR A 29 -12.87 2.96 7.70
C TYR A 29 -13.25 2.08 6.51
N HIS A 30 -12.37 1.98 5.51
CA HIS A 30 -12.61 1.21 4.29
C HIS A 30 -11.30 0.62 3.74
N ARG A 31 -11.41 -0.25 2.74
CA ARG A 31 -10.28 -0.88 2.01
C ARG A 31 -9.34 -1.66 2.93
N GLU A 32 -9.92 -2.38 3.89
CA GLU A 32 -9.18 -3.22 4.82
C GLU A 32 -8.25 -4.18 4.07
N ASN A 33 -7.01 -4.28 4.53
CA ASN A 33 -5.94 -5.11 3.98
C ASN A 33 -5.50 -4.76 2.54
N GLU A 34 -5.95 -3.65 1.97
CA GLU A 34 -5.52 -3.20 0.63
C GLU A 34 -4.34 -2.23 0.67
N ILE A 35 -3.97 -1.73 1.85
CA ILE A 35 -2.99 -0.64 2.00
C ILE A 35 -1.78 -1.14 2.78
N VAL A 36 -0.59 -0.74 2.33
CA VAL A 36 0.62 -0.74 3.18
C VAL A 36 0.92 0.71 3.54
N ARG A 37 0.99 0.99 4.85
CA ARG A 37 1.33 2.33 5.35
C ARG A 37 2.78 2.37 5.78
N CYS A 38 3.59 3.26 5.23
CA CYS A 38 4.99 3.42 5.62
C CYS A 38 5.12 3.76 7.11
N ALA A 39 5.86 2.95 7.87
CA ALA A 39 6.04 3.10 9.31
C ALA A 39 6.67 4.44 9.74
N TRP A 40 7.43 5.10 8.86
CA TRP A 40 8.15 6.32 9.22
C TRP A 40 7.34 7.59 9.03
N HIS A 41 6.62 7.72 7.90
CA HIS A 41 5.97 8.98 7.50
C HIS A 41 4.47 8.83 7.28
N GLY A 42 3.89 7.64 7.47
CA GLY A 42 2.46 7.41 7.32
C GLY A 42 1.93 7.44 5.89
N TRP A 43 2.79 7.56 4.88
CA TRP A 43 2.35 7.50 3.47
C TRP A 43 1.73 6.15 3.17
N GLU A 44 0.55 6.18 2.60
CA GLU A 44 -0.26 5.01 2.29
C GLU A 44 -0.09 4.64 0.82
N PHE A 45 0.11 3.35 0.57
CA PHE A 45 0.26 2.80 -0.76
C PHE A 45 -0.76 1.69 -0.99
N ASP A 46 -1.45 1.73 -2.12
CA ASP A 46 -2.28 0.63 -2.58
C ASP A 46 -1.40 -0.58 -2.92
N ILE A 47 -1.67 -1.75 -2.33
CA ILE A 47 -0.83 -2.95 -2.47
C ILE A 47 -0.78 -3.44 -3.92
N LYS A 48 -1.90 -3.35 -4.66
CA LYS A 48 -2.00 -3.89 -6.02
C LYS A 48 -1.22 -3.07 -7.03
N SER A 49 -1.38 -1.75 -6.98
CA SER A 49 -0.82 -0.81 -7.95
C SER A 49 0.48 -0.17 -7.46
N GLY A 50 0.79 -0.22 -6.17
CA GLY A 50 1.90 0.49 -5.56
C GLY A 50 1.73 2.01 -5.52
N ALA A 51 0.61 2.56 -5.99
CA ALA A 51 0.39 4.00 -6.03
C ALA A 51 0.18 4.57 -4.62
N ALA A 52 0.80 5.71 -4.35
CA ALA A 52 0.54 6.45 -3.12
C ALA A 52 -0.87 7.06 -3.18
N LEU A 53 -1.61 6.98 -2.07
CA LEU A 53 -2.98 7.52 -2.01
C LEU A 53 -2.99 9.05 -2.05
N VAL A 54 -1.95 9.69 -1.52
CA VAL A 54 -1.80 11.15 -1.48
C VAL A 54 -1.37 11.73 -2.84
N ASP A 55 -0.64 10.96 -3.64
CA ASP A 55 -0.16 11.36 -4.96
C ASP A 55 0.04 10.11 -5.84
N PRO A 56 -0.91 9.79 -6.74
CA PRO A 56 -0.82 8.61 -7.60
C PRO A 56 0.37 8.60 -8.57
N SER A 57 1.04 9.74 -8.79
CA SER A 57 2.26 9.80 -9.61
C SER A 57 3.47 9.18 -8.89
N VAL A 58 3.44 9.14 -7.55
CA VAL A 58 4.45 8.49 -6.72
C VAL A 58 4.04 7.03 -6.51
N ARG A 59 4.89 6.10 -6.95
CA ARG A 59 4.59 4.66 -6.90
C ARG A 59 5.72 3.85 -6.31
N ALA A 60 5.40 2.98 -5.36
CA ALA A 60 6.29 1.91 -4.93
C ALA A 60 6.41 0.87 -6.07
N ARG A 61 7.60 0.28 -6.22
CA ARG A 61 7.81 -0.78 -7.22
C ARG A 61 6.96 -2.00 -6.86
N THR A 62 6.17 -2.46 -7.84
CA THR A 62 5.39 -3.70 -7.77
C THR A 62 6.03 -4.79 -8.61
N PHE A 63 5.63 -6.03 -8.36
CA PHE A 63 6.09 -7.22 -9.08
C PHE A 63 4.88 -8.10 -9.37
N PRO A 64 4.79 -8.72 -10.56
CA PRO A 64 3.78 -9.74 -10.80
C PRO A 64 4.02 -10.93 -9.86
N VAL A 65 2.94 -11.39 -9.23
CA VAL A 65 2.94 -12.52 -8.30
C VAL A 65 1.95 -13.57 -8.79
N THR A 66 2.40 -14.81 -8.86
CA THR A 66 1.57 -15.97 -9.22
C THR A 66 1.56 -16.96 -8.06
N VAL A 67 0.40 -17.58 -7.82
CA VAL A 67 0.24 -18.66 -6.83
C VAL A 67 -0.11 -19.95 -7.56
N GLU A 68 0.77 -20.94 -7.48
CA GLU A 68 0.60 -22.24 -8.14
C GLU A 68 1.02 -23.36 -7.19
N ALA A 69 0.20 -24.41 -7.09
CA ALA A 69 0.49 -25.60 -6.29
C ALA A 69 0.96 -25.32 -4.84
N GLY A 70 0.43 -24.27 -4.21
CA GLY A 70 0.81 -23.86 -2.85
C GLY A 70 2.11 -23.05 -2.74
N GLY A 71 2.81 -22.81 -3.85
CA GLY A 71 3.93 -21.89 -3.95
C GLY A 71 3.51 -20.47 -4.30
N ILE A 72 4.31 -19.48 -3.87
CA ILE A 72 4.17 -18.07 -4.24
C ILE A 72 5.41 -17.69 -5.04
N TYR A 73 5.21 -17.21 -6.27
CA TYR A 73 6.28 -16.88 -7.21
C TYR A 73 6.25 -15.38 -7.51
N VAL A 74 7.43 -14.74 -7.50
CA VAL A 74 7.61 -13.33 -7.84
C VAL A 74 8.48 -13.23 -9.09
N THR A 75 8.04 -12.46 -10.08
CA THR A 75 8.79 -12.21 -11.32
C THR A 75 9.26 -10.75 -11.37
N ALA A 76 10.44 -10.49 -11.94
CA ALA A 76 11.11 -9.19 -11.95
C ALA A 76 11.36 -8.68 -13.37
#